data_AF-A0A9W6L324-F1
#
_entry.id   AF-A0A9W6L324-F1
#
_cell.length_a   1.000
_cell.length_b   1.000
_cell.length_c   1.000
_cell.angle_alpha   90.00
_cell.angle_beta   90.00
_cell.angle_gamma   90.00
#
_symmetry.space_group_name_H-M   'P 1'
#
loop_
_entity.id
_entity.type
_entity.pdbx_description
1 polymer ?
#
loop_
_entity_poly.entity_id
_entity_poly.type
_entity_poly.pdbx_seq_one_letter_code
_entity_poly.pdbx_strand_id
1 'polypeptide(L)'
;MAATVVSSASGEDYYGGEYLQDMAEQRLIEFGGERLRLAAHDLAGRYVDERYPWDGRGDEPADRLSAYIAMLWQVGDAYEPGGEGT
;
A
#
# COMPACT_ATOMS: atom_id res chain seq x y z
N MET A 1 -27.12 39.85 2.69
CA MET A 1 -25.67 39.89 2.34
C MET A 1 -24.92 39.99 3.65
N ALA A 2 -23.91 39.19 4.00
CA ALA A 2 -22.95 38.41 3.22
C ALA A 2 -22.64 37.07 3.96
N ALA A 3 -22.58 35.97 3.22
CA ALA A 3 -21.36 35.20 2.89
C ALA A 3 -20.92 34.22 3.99
N THR A 4 -21.45 33.00 3.83
CA THR A 4 -20.88 31.72 4.25
C THR A 4 -19.35 31.73 4.27
N VAL A 5 -18.77 31.49 5.44
CA VAL A 5 -17.44 30.88 5.52
C VAL A 5 -17.68 29.45 6.01
N VAL A 6 -17.95 28.57 5.04
CA VAL A 6 -17.66 27.15 5.19
C VAL A 6 -16.15 27.11 5.41
N SER A 7 -15.74 26.90 6.66
CA SER A 7 -14.34 26.64 6.98
C SER A 7 -13.95 25.35 6.26
N SER A 8 -13.31 25.55 5.10
CA SER A 8 -12.26 24.72 4.52
C SER A 8 -12.31 23.24 4.91
N ALA A 9 -12.86 22.43 4.00
CA ALA A 9 -12.43 21.06 3.83
C ALA A 9 -10.90 21.01 3.89
N SER A 10 -10.37 20.46 4.99
CA SER A 10 -8.94 20.19 5.18
C SER A 10 -8.84 18.82 5.87
N GLY A 11 -9.55 17.84 5.32
CA GLY A 11 -9.69 16.49 5.87
C GLY A 11 -9.20 15.40 4.92
N GLU A 12 -8.43 15.77 3.88
CA GLU A 12 -8.09 14.87 2.77
C GLU A 12 -6.81 14.04 2.99
N ASP A 13 -6.08 14.22 4.10
CA ASP A 13 -4.75 13.60 4.26
C ASP A 13 -4.66 12.54 5.38
N TYR A 14 -5.78 11.95 5.83
CA TYR A 14 -5.80 11.04 7.00
C TYR A 14 -6.24 9.58 6.70
N TYR A 15 -6.16 9.14 5.45
CA TYR A 15 -6.41 7.74 5.04
C TYR A 15 -5.23 7.15 4.26
N GLY A 16 -3.99 7.45 4.66
CA GLY A 16 -2.83 7.29 3.79
C GLY A 16 -2.29 5.87 3.60
N GLY A 17 -2.20 5.06 4.65
CA GLY A 17 -1.49 3.77 4.60
C GLY A 17 -2.42 2.56 4.51
N GLU A 18 -3.30 2.40 5.51
CA GLU A 18 -4.18 1.24 5.62
C GLU A 18 -5.14 1.13 4.43
N TYR A 19 -5.70 2.24 3.97
CA TYR A 19 -6.56 2.25 2.78
C TYR A 19 -5.81 1.85 1.50
N LEU A 20 -4.57 2.32 1.30
CA LEU A 20 -3.76 1.94 0.14
C LEU A 20 -3.34 0.47 0.19
N GLN A 21 -3.11 -0.06 1.39
CA GLN A 21 -2.84 -1.47 1.59
C GLN A 21 -4.08 -2.31 1.27
N ASP A 22 -5.24 -1.97 1.81
CA ASP A 22 -6.50 -2.69 1.58
C ASP A 22 -6.83 -2.77 0.08
N MET A 23 -6.64 -1.67 -0.66
CA MET A 23 -6.81 -1.66 -2.11
C MET A 23 -5.81 -2.57 -2.83
N ALA A 24 -4.53 -2.55 -2.44
CA ALA A 24 -3.52 -3.43 -3.02
C ALA A 24 -3.87 -4.90 -2.78
N GLU A 25 -4.28 -5.23 -1.55
CA GLU A 25 -4.69 -6.57 -1.15
C GLU A 25 -5.92 -7.05 -1.92
N GLN A 26 -6.92 -6.19 -2.10
CA GLN A 26 -8.09 -6.51 -2.90
C GLN A 26 -7.70 -6.81 -4.36
N ARG A 27 -6.83 -5.99 -4.97
CA ARG A 27 -6.34 -6.20 -6.34
C ARG A 27 -5.58 -7.52 -6.48
N LEU A 28 -4.75 -7.87 -5.49
CA LEU A 28 -4.04 -9.15 -5.45
C LEU A 28 -5.01 -10.34 -5.36
N ILE A 29 -6.08 -10.22 -4.57
CA ILE A 29 -7.15 -11.22 -4.52
C ILE A 29 -7.87 -11.33 -5.87
N GLU A 30 -8.17 -10.21 -6.51
CA GLU A 30 -8.86 -10.18 -7.81
C GLU A 30 -8.05 -10.86 -8.92
N PHE A 31 -6.72 -10.71 -8.95
CA PHE A 31 -5.88 -11.29 -10.00
C PHE A 31 -5.42 -12.72 -9.74
N GLY A 32 -5.07 -13.07 -8.50
CA GLY A 32 -4.46 -14.36 -8.18
C GLY A 32 -5.04 -15.04 -6.95
N GLY A 33 -6.13 -14.51 -6.40
CA GLY A 33 -6.77 -15.01 -5.19
C GLY A 33 -5.88 -14.86 -3.96
N GLU A 34 -6.31 -15.54 -2.89
CA GLU A 34 -5.64 -15.47 -1.58
C GLU A 34 -4.18 -15.92 -1.63
N ARG A 35 -3.83 -16.86 -2.53
CA ARG A 35 -2.44 -17.32 -2.68
C ARG A 35 -1.51 -16.21 -3.16
N LEU A 36 -1.98 -15.36 -4.08
CA LEU A 36 -1.19 -14.23 -4.57
C LEU A 36 -1.05 -13.17 -3.48
N ARG A 37 -2.13 -12.85 -2.75
CA ARG A 37 -2.08 -11.93 -1.60
C ARG A 37 -1.03 -12.35 -0.57
N LEU A 38 -1.05 -13.62 -0.17
CA LEU A 38 -0.08 -14.16 0.81
C LEU A 38 1.36 -14.12 0.29
N ALA A 39 1.58 -14.45 -0.99
CA ALA A 39 2.91 -14.38 -1.59
C ALA A 39 3.43 -12.94 -1.68
N ALA A 40 2.56 -11.98 -2.00
CA ALA A 40 2.91 -10.57 -2.02
C ALA A 40 3.28 -10.05 -0.63
N HIS A 41 2.56 -10.45 0.42
CA HIS A 41 2.89 -10.12 1.81
C HIS A 41 4.24 -10.68 2.24
N ASP A 42 4.53 -11.96 1.95
CA ASP A 42 5.82 -12.57 2.25
C ASP A 42 6.98 -11.86 1.52
N LEU A 43 6.77 -11.49 0.25
CA LEU A 43 7.76 -10.76 -0.54
C LEU A 43 7.98 -9.34 -0.03
N ALA A 44 6.89 -8.60 0.24
CA ALA A 44 6.92 -7.25 0.78
C ALA A 44 7.61 -7.22 2.15
N GLY A 45 7.28 -8.16 3.04
CA GLY A 45 7.91 -8.32 4.35
C GLY A 45 9.41 -8.51 4.25
N ARG A 46 9.88 -9.47 3.44
CA ARG A 46 11.32 -9.71 3.23
C ARG A 46 12.03 -8.49 2.65
N TYR A 47 11.40 -7.81 1.69
CA TYR A 47 11.98 -6.61 1.08
C TYR A 47 12.19 -5.49 2.10
N VAL A 48 11.19 -5.23 2.95
CA VAL A 48 11.30 -4.17 3.96
C VAL A 48 12.24 -4.56 5.11
N ASP A 49 12.32 -5.84 5.47
CA ASP A 49 13.30 -6.35 6.44
C ASP A 49 14.74 -6.14 5.98
N GLU A 50 15.01 -6.38 4.70
CA GLU A 50 16.35 -6.20 4.13
C GLU A 50 16.70 -4.72 3.94
N ARG A 51 15.75 -3.92 3.45
CA ARG A 51 16.03 -2.55 2.98
C ARG A 51 15.79 -1.47 4.04
N TYR A 52 14.90 -1.74 4.99
CA TYR A 52 14.53 -0.84 6.08
C TYR A 52 14.55 -1.64 7.39
N PRO A 53 15.75 -2.04 7.87
CA PRO A 53 15.87 -2.86 9.06
C PRO A 53 15.32 -2.10 10.27
N TRP A 54 14.39 -2.75 10.98
CA TRP A 54 13.80 -2.22 12.20
C TRP A 54 13.88 -3.31 13.28
N ASP A 55 14.32 -2.92 14.48
CA ASP A 55 14.54 -3.83 15.60
C ASP A 55 13.25 -4.14 16.38
N GLY A 56 12.10 -3.66 15.89
CA GLY A 56 10.80 -3.83 16.52
C GLY A 56 10.61 -2.98 17.77
N ARG A 57 11.46 -1.98 18.00
CA ARG A 57 11.36 -1.07 19.16
C ARG A 57 10.97 0.33 18.72
N GLY A 58 10.10 0.95 19.52
CA GLY A 58 9.57 2.28 19.24
C GLY A 58 8.55 2.27 18.11
N ASP A 59 8.40 3.40 17.43
CA ASP A 59 7.54 3.51 16.26
C ASP A 59 8.25 2.94 15.03
N GLU A 60 7.50 2.18 14.23
CA GLU A 60 8.01 1.68 12.96
C GLU A 60 8.30 2.86 12.01
N PRO A 61 9.44 2.87 11.29
CA PRO A 61 9.74 3.92 10.35
C PRO A 61 8.66 4.04 9.26
N ALA A 62 8.16 5.24 9.01
CA ALA A 62 7.14 5.48 7.99
C ALA A 62 7.55 4.97 6.59
N ASP A 63 8.84 5.11 6.25
CA ASP A 63 9.41 4.62 4.99
C ASP A 63 9.28 3.10 4.82
N ARG A 64 9.29 2.36 5.94
CA ARG A 64 9.15 0.90 5.96
C ARG A 64 7.73 0.50 5.57
N LEU A 65 6.72 1.15 6.14
CA LEU A 65 5.31 0.95 5.77
C LEU A 65 5.04 1.38 4.32
N SER A 66 5.55 2.54 3.91
CA SER A 66 5.39 2.99 2.52
C SER A 66 6.03 2.03 1.51
N ALA A 67 7.22 1.51 1.81
CA ALA A 67 7.89 0.52 0.97
C ALA A 67 7.16 -0.82 0.93
N TYR A 68 6.57 -1.23 2.05
CA TYR A 68 5.73 -2.43 2.13
C TYR A 68 4.55 -2.34 1.18
N ILE A 69 3.77 -1.26 1.28
CA ILE A 69 2.59 -1.01 0.46
C ILE A 69 2.97 -0.91 -1.03
N ALA A 70 4.06 -0.19 -1.35
CA ALA A 70 4.55 -0.09 -2.72
C ALA A 70 4.88 -1.46 -3.34
N MET A 71 5.43 -2.38 -2.54
CA MET A 71 5.75 -3.73 -3.02
C MET A 71 4.49 -4.55 -3.31
N LEU A 72 3.43 -4.42 -2.50
CA LEU A 72 2.14 -5.08 -2.78
C LEU A 72 1.56 -4.64 -4.12
N TRP A 73 1.58 -3.33 -4.41
CA TRP A 73 1.15 -2.80 -5.70
C TRP A 73 1.98 -3.32 -6.86
N GLN A 74 3.31 -3.36 -6.71
CA GLN A 74 4.20 -3.88 -7.75
C GLN A 74 3.91 -5.35 -8.10
N VAL A 75 3.56 -6.17 -7.10
CA VAL A 75 3.15 -7.57 -7.35
C VAL A 75 1.80 -7.62 -8.07
N GLY A 76 0.85 -6.78 -7.67
CA GLY A 76 -0.46 -6.70 -8.33
C GLY A 76 -0.34 -6.34 -9.81
N ASP A 77 0.47 -5.34 -10.14
CA ASP A 77 0.70 -4.88 -11.52
C ASP A 77 1.44 -5.93 -12.36
N ALA A 78 2.37 -6.68 -11.76
CA ALA A 78 3.05 -7.79 -12.44
C ALA A 78 2.11 -8.97 -12.78
N TYR A 79 0.97 -9.07 -12.09
CA TYR A 79 -0.02 -10.14 -12.28
C TYR A 79 -1.24 -9.73 -13.11
N GLU A 80 -1.29 -8.49 -13.63
CA GLU A 80 -2.37 -8.07 -14.53
C GLU A 80 -2.39 -8.97 -15.79
N PRO A 81 -3.48 -9.73 -16.03
CA PRO A 81 -3.61 -10.58 -17.21
C PRO A 81 -3.87 -9.69 -18.43
N GLY A 82 -2.80 -9.14 -18.99
CA GLY A 82 -2.87 -8.19 -20.10
C GLY A 82 -1.61 -7.37 -20.36
N GLY A 83 -0.52 -7.58 -19.61
CA GLY A 83 0.78 -6.97 -19.88
C GLY A 83 1.46 -7.49 -21.16
N GLU A 84 0.81 -7.34 -22.32
CA GLU A 84 1.54 -7.11 -23.56
C GLU A 84 2.10 -5.69 -23.51
N GLY A 85 3.43 -5.56 -23.45
CA GLY A 85 4.06 -4.25 -23.36
C GLY A 85 5.58 -4.27 -23.43
N THR A 86 6.09 -4.85 -24.53
CA THR A 86 7.38 -4.60 -25.21
C THR A 86 8.69 -4.56 -24.41
#